data_AF-A0A918K3C6-F1
#
_entry.id   AF-A0A918K3C6-F1
#
_cell.length_a   1.000
_cell.length_b   1.000
_cell.length_c   1.000
_cell.angle_alpha   90.00
_cell.angle_beta   90.00
_cell.angle_gamma   90.00
#
_symmetry.space_group_name_H-M   'P 1'
#
loop_
_entity.id
_entity.type
_entity.pdbx_description
1 polymer ?
#
loop_
_entity_poly.entity_id
_entity_poly.type
_entity_poly.pdbx_seq_one_letter_code
_entity_poly.pdbx_strand_id
1 'polypeptide(L)'
;MSHAAEKQHNADLEWSLDSIGERQRAIEFVKCFESRLCVYSPSVEQFYTNYTLHFPSQENSKMVVLPNPYAFHDTFHGVDASAVRDTGFHIVPGELLGKTGFYVIVKYRNRDVKPVPMPLKQALKKMIRTRHSEDPFLPILVKGDLREFNATMPCLHLHRVKLADLPRRSDFEKKSIGNAILDKLTDLYHEVERLGV
;
A
#
# COMPACT_ATOMS: atom_id res chain seq x y z
N MET A 1 -36.16 -15.16 -4.82
CA MET A 1 -35.22 -15.65 -3.80
C MET A 1 -33.95 -14.84 -3.91
N SER A 2 -33.79 -13.84 -3.05
CA SER A 2 -32.64 -12.93 -3.03
C SER A 2 -31.52 -13.54 -2.19
N HIS A 3 -30.47 -14.04 -2.84
CA HIS A 3 -29.20 -14.29 -2.15
C HIS A 3 -28.54 -12.94 -1.93
N ALA A 4 -28.84 -12.29 -0.80
CA ALA A 4 -27.96 -11.27 -0.28
C ALA A 4 -26.66 -11.99 0.09
N ALA A 5 -25.60 -11.74 -0.68
CA ALA A 5 -24.27 -12.20 -0.33
C ALA A 5 -23.96 -11.69 1.08
N GLU A 6 -23.85 -12.60 2.05
CA GLU A 6 -23.28 -12.28 3.35
C GLU A 6 -21.92 -11.65 3.09
N LYS A 7 -21.78 -10.35 3.40
CA LYS A 7 -20.48 -9.69 3.44
C LYS A 7 -19.66 -10.40 4.51
N GLN A 8 -18.85 -11.36 4.11
CA GLN A 8 -17.84 -11.95 4.97
C GLN A 8 -16.98 -10.80 5.51
N HIS A 9 -17.06 -10.59 6.82
CA HIS A 9 -16.40 -9.48 7.50
C HIS A 9 -14.88 -9.67 7.42
N ASN A 10 -14.20 -8.89 6.58
CA ASN A 10 -12.77 -8.97 6.40
C ASN A 10 -12.04 -7.99 7.33
N ALA A 11 -11.55 -8.49 8.47
CA ALA A 11 -10.85 -7.68 9.45
C ALA A 11 -9.53 -7.08 8.93
N ASP A 12 -8.94 -7.59 7.85
CA ASP A 12 -7.72 -7.01 7.26
C ASP A 12 -7.96 -5.67 6.56
N LEU A 13 -9.21 -5.37 6.22
CA LEU A 13 -9.62 -4.10 5.64
C LEU A 13 -9.95 -3.05 6.70
N GLU A 14 -9.89 -3.43 7.98
CA GLU A 14 -10.17 -2.57 9.11
C GLU A 14 -8.88 -2.26 9.88
N TRP A 15 -8.37 -1.05 9.74
CA TRP A 15 -7.09 -0.63 10.30
C TRP A 15 -7.33 0.28 11.50
N SER A 16 -6.74 -0.07 12.63
CA SER A 16 -6.73 0.80 13.82
C SER A 16 -5.78 1.97 13.61
N LEU A 17 -6.22 3.14 14.04
CA LEU A 17 -5.47 4.39 14.11
C LEU A 17 -5.17 4.77 15.56
N ASP A 18 -5.38 3.86 16.53
CA ASP A 18 -5.25 4.15 17.98
C ASP A 18 -3.83 4.58 18.35
N SER A 19 -2.83 4.05 17.66
CA SER A 19 -1.42 4.36 17.89
C SER A 19 -0.93 5.61 17.16
N ILE A 20 -1.81 6.39 16.52
CA ILE A 20 -1.47 7.58 15.74
C ILE A 20 -1.90 8.82 16.52
N GLY A 21 -0.94 9.62 16.98
CA GLY A 21 -1.16 10.86 17.69
C GLY A 21 -1.75 11.96 16.80
N GLU A 22 -1.18 12.18 15.62
CA GLU A 22 -1.59 13.23 14.67
C GLU A 22 -2.58 12.69 13.62
N ARG A 23 -3.76 12.26 14.08
CA ARG A 23 -4.71 11.48 13.26
C ARG A 23 -5.19 12.21 12.01
N GLN A 24 -5.59 13.48 12.11
CA GLN A 24 -6.08 14.23 10.95
C GLN A 24 -5.03 14.30 9.84
N ARG A 25 -3.78 14.53 10.22
CA ARG A 25 -2.64 14.54 9.30
C ARG A 25 -2.40 13.17 8.68
N ALA A 26 -2.52 12.09 9.45
CA ALA A 26 -2.40 10.73 8.92
C ALA A 26 -3.53 10.39 7.92
N ILE A 27 -4.76 10.86 8.17
CA ILE A 27 -5.91 10.71 7.28
C ILE A 27 -5.68 11.45 5.96
N GLU A 28 -5.26 12.71 6.01
CA GLU A 28 -4.94 13.51 4.82
C GLU A 28 -3.81 12.87 4.02
N PHE A 29 -2.76 12.43 4.72
CA PHE A 29 -1.64 11.75 4.12
C PHE A 29 -2.02 10.45 3.40
N VAL A 30 -2.77 9.54 4.05
CA VAL A 30 -3.12 8.26 3.43
C VAL A 30 -4.11 8.42 2.27
N LYS A 31 -4.99 9.43 2.33
CA LYS A 31 -5.91 9.77 1.23
C LYS A 31 -5.17 10.15 -0.06
N CYS A 32 -3.97 10.71 0.02
CA CYS A 32 -3.13 10.94 -1.16
C CYS A 32 -2.83 9.64 -1.92
N PHE A 33 -2.86 8.48 -1.27
CA PHE A 33 -2.52 7.16 -1.85
C PHE A 33 -3.73 6.25 -2.07
N GLU A 34 -4.94 6.71 -1.74
CA GLU A 34 -6.19 5.97 -1.99
C GLU A 34 -6.26 5.52 -3.46
N SER A 35 -6.49 4.22 -3.69
CA SER A 35 -6.53 3.60 -5.02
C SER A 35 -5.29 3.81 -5.91
N ARG A 36 -4.18 4.31 -5.37
CA ARG A 36 -2.88 4.46 -6.06
C ARG A 36 -1.86 3.39 -5.68
N LEU A 37 -2.10 2.69 -4.59
CA LEU A 37 -1.37 1.51 -4.17
C LEU A 37 -2.36 0.38 -3.90
N CYS A 38 -2.02 -0.85 -4.29
CA CYS A 38 -2.86 -2.02 -4.03
C CYS A 38 -2.87 -2.35 -2.54
N VAL A 39 -4.02 -2.74 -2.01
CA VAL A 39 -4.18 -3.25 -0.64
C VAL A 39 -4.32 -4.77 -0.67
N TYR A 40 -3.62 -5.45 0.23
CA TYR A 40 -3.67 -6.90 0.39
C TYR A 40 -4.38 -7.29 1.68
N SER A 41 -5.26 -8.28 1.58
CA SER A 41 -5.82 -8.99 2.71
C SER A 41 -5.30 -10.44 2.73
N PRO A 42 -4.44 -10.79 3.71
CA PRO A 42 -3.97 -12.17 3.87
C PRO A 42 -5.07 -13.15 4.24
N SER A 43 -6.07 -12.76 5.05
CA SER A 43 -7.12 -13.66 5.56
C SER A 43 -8.01 -14.24 4.47
N VAL A 44 -8.16 -13.54 3.34
CA VAL A 44 -8.90 -14.02 2.16
C VAL A 44 -8.00 -14.15 0.92
N GLU A 45 -6.69 -13.98 1.09
CA GLU A 45 -5.67 -14.04 0.03
C GLU A 45 -6.00 -13.14 -1.20
N GLN A 46 -6.46 -11.91 -0.96
CA GLN A 46 -6.90 -10.99 -2.02
C GLN A 46 -6.08 -9.71 -2.12
N PHE A 47 -5.84 -9.23 -3.35
CA PHE A 47 -5.44 -7.86 -3.63
C PHE A 47 -6.60 -7.03 -4.16
N TYR A 48 -6.72 -5.81 -3.69
CA TYR A 48 -7.67 -4.81 -4.15
C TYR A 48 -6.91 -3.67 -4.81
N THR A 49 -7.18 -3.41 -6.09
CA THR A 49 -6.56 -2.31 -6.85
C THR A 49 -7.46 -1.08 -6.92
N ASN A 50 -8.74 -1.21 -6.56
CA ASN A 50 -9.75 -0.16 -6.60
C ASN A 50 -10.60 -0.19 -5.33
N TYR A 51 -10.46 0.86 -4.52
CA TYR A 51 -11.11 0.99 -3.21
C TYR A 51 -11.21 2.47 -2.79
N THR A 52 -12.07 2.73 -1.82
CA THR A 52 -12.10 4.01 -1.09
C THR A 52 -11.72 3.80 0.37
N LEU A 53 -11.16 4.83 1.00
CA LEU A 53 -10.86 4.87 2.42
C LEU A 53 -12.00 5.56 3.15
N HIS A 54 -12.63 4.83 4.05
CA HIS A 54 -13.70 5.35 4.88
C HIS A 54 -13.24 5.50 6.34
N PHE A 55 -13.63 6.61 6.97
CA PHE A 55 -13.25 6.95 8.34
C PHE A 55 -14.53 7.17 9.16
N PRO A 56 -15.09 6.13 9.79
CA PRO A 56 -16.37 6.21 10.50
C PRO A 56 -16.28 7.17 11.69
N SER A 57 -17.24 8.09 11.81
CA SER A 57 -17.27 9.11 12.87
C SER A 57 -17.53 8.51 14.26
N GLN A 58 -18.19 7.35 14.35
CA GLN A 58 -18.53 6.70 15.62
C GLN A 58 -17.40 5.79 16.14
N GLU A 59 -16.45 5.42 15.27
CA GLU A 59 -15.27 4.63 15.60
C GLU A 59 -14.06 5.54 15.41
N ASN A 60 -13.87 6.48 16.36
CA ASN A 60 -12.94 7.63 16.33
C ASN A 60 -11.47 7.32 15.99
N SER A 61 -11.13 6.05 15.74
CA SER A 61 -9.78 5.55 15.52
C SER A 61 -9.73 4.39 14.52
N LYS A 62 -10.63 4.38 13.53
CA LYS A 62 -10.66 3.33 12.50
C LYS A 62 -10.60 3.90 11.09
N MET A 63 -9.84 3.22 10.24
CA MET A 63 -9.87 3.37 8.80
C MET A 63 -10.37 2.06 8.21
N VAL A 64 -11.33 2.15 7.29
CA VAL A 64 -11.88 1.00 6.58
C VAL A 64 -11.57 1.14 5.10
N VAL A 65 -10.89 0.14 4.54
CA VAL A 65 -10.68 -0.01 3.11
C VAL A 65 -11.93 -0.64 2.52
N LEU A 66 -12.60 0.05 1.60
CA LEU A 66 -13.82 -0.41 0.94
C LEU A 66 -13.54 -0.72 -0.54
N PRO A 67 -13.31 -2.00 -0.90
CA PRO A 67 -13.19 -2.39 -2.30
C PRO A 67 -14.42 -2.00 -3.10
N ASN A 68 -14.23 -1.59 -4.35
CA ASN A 68 -15.35 -1.27 -5.23
C ASN A 68 -16.13 -2.56 -5.60
N PRO A 69 -17.38 -2.74 -5.13
CA PRO A 69 -18.14 -3.97 -5.36
C PRO A 69 -18.57 -4.16 -6.81
N TYR A 70 -18.47 -3.12 -7.65
CA TYR A 70 -18.81 -3.20 -9.08
C TYR A 70 -17.58 -3.42 -9.97
N ALA A 71 -16.38 -3.47 -9.38
CA ALA A 71 -15.12 -3.66 -10.09
C ALA A 71 -14.53 -5.05 -9.77
N PHE A 72 -15.28 -6.11 -10.06
CA PHE A 72 -14.83 -7.47 -9.78
C PHE A 72 -13.52 -7.85 -10.49
N HIS A 73 -13.22 -7.21 -11.64
CA HIS A 73 -11.97 -7.37 -12.37
C HIS A 73 -10.75 -6.72 -11.68
N ASP A 74 -10.99 -5.89 -10.66
CA ASP A 74 -9.96 -5.17 -9.90
C ASP A 74 -9.55 -5.91 -8.61
N THR A 75 -10.04 -7.16 -8.42
CA THR A 75 -9.70 -8.02 -7.29
C THR A 75 -8.98 -9.29 -7.75
N PHE A 76 -7.74 -9.46 -7.29
CA PHE A 76 -6.96 -10.70 -7.52
C PHE A 76 -7.11 -11.63 -6.32
N HIS A 77 -7.23 -12.93 -6.56
CA HIS A 77 -7.51 -13.93 -5.54
C HIS A 77 -6.39 -14.96 -5.38
N GLY A 78 -6.40 -15.65 -4.24
CA GLY A 78 -5.47 -16.71 -3.82
C GLY A 78 -4.02 -16.35 -4.08
N VAL A 79 -3.64 -15.19 -3.56
CA VAL A 79 -2.27 -14.73 -3.38
C VAL A 79 -1.85 -15.15 -1.98
N ASP A 80 -1.03 -16.18 -1.90
CA ASP A 80 -0.54 -16.73 -0.64
C ASP A 80 0.20 -15.65 0.18
N ALA A 81 -0.08 -15.57 1.48
CA ALA A 81 0.59 -14.66 2.39
C ALA A 81 2.11 -14.90 2.43
N SER A 82 2.54 -16.14 2.17
CA SER A 82 3.94 -16.50 2.00
C SER A 82 4.58 -15.89 0.77
N ALA A 83 3.89 -15.16 -0.11
CA ALA A 83 4.49 -14.41 -1.21
C ALA A 83 4.74 -12.92 -0.85
N VAL A 84 4.23 -12.45 0.30
CA VAL A 84 4.35 -11.06 0.73
C VAL A 84 5.55 -10.88 1.66
N ARG A 85 6.32 -9.80 1.46
CA ARG A 85 7.55 -9.51 2.22
C ARG A 85 7.56 -8.07 2.72
N ASP A 86 7.97 -7.89 3.96
CA ASP A 86 8.36 -6.58 4.51
C ASP A 86 9.57 -6.04 3.72
N THR A 87 9.55 -4.76 3.35
CA THR A 87 10.65 -4.13 2.59
C THR A 87 11.50 -3.15 3.41
N GLY A 88 11.02 -2.75 4.59
CA GLY A 88 11.56 -1.62 5.35
C GLY A 88 11.38 -0.24 4.69
N PHE A 89 10.79 -0.15 3.49
CA PHE A 89 10.52 1.13 2.83
C PHE A 89 9.30 1.80 3.43
N HIS A 90 9.43 3.08 3.73
CA HIS A 90 8.33 3.89 4.25
C HIS A 90 8.19 5.15 3.40
N ILE A 91 6.99 5.42 2.90
CA ILE A 91 6.65 6.71 2.32
C ILE A 91 6.37 7.69 3.46
N VAL A 92 6.93 8.90 3.39
CA VAL A 92 6.76 9.96 4.39
C VAL A 92 6.51 11.32 3.73
N PRO A 93 5.78 12.24 4.40
CA PRO A 93 5.70 13.64 4.00
C PRO A 93 7.05 14.35 4.11
N GLY A 94 7.33 15.27 3.18
CA GLY A 94 8.59 15.99 3.10
C GLY A 94 8.73 17.14 4.09
N GLU A 95 7.62 17.68 4.62
CA GLU A 95 7.63 18.90 5.43
C GLU A 95 8.46 18.70 6.71
N LEU A 96 8.44 17.47 7.25
CA LEU A 96 9.22 17.09 8.42
C LEU A 96 10.72 16.95 8.14
N LEU A 97 11.11 16.89 6.87
CA LEU A 97 12.49 16.92 6.41
C LEU A 97 12.91 18.33 5.96
N GLY A 98 12.04 19.34 6.11
CA GLY A 98 12.25 20.68 5.56
C GLY A 98 12.18 20.72 4.03
N LYS A 99 11.42 19.80 3.41
CA LYS A 99 11.29 19.65 1.96
C LYS A 99 9.81 19.62 1.56
N THR A 100 9.52 19.74 0.26
CA THR A 100 8.17 19.54 -0.29
C THR A 100 8.03 18.17 -0.92
N GLY A 101 6.79 17.69 -1.08
CA GLY A 101 6.48 16.41 -1.69
C GLY A 101 6.74 15.21 -0.77
N PHE A 102 6.64 14.00 -1.34
CA PHE A 102 6.84 12.74 -0.60
C PHE A 102 8.24 12.17 -0.76
N TYR A 103 8.69 11.44 0.24
CA TYR A 103 9.99 10.76 0.27
C TYR A 103 9.82 9.29 0.66
N VAL A 104 10.76 8.46 0.25
CA VAL A 104 10.94 7.09 0.74
C VAL A 104 12.15 7.07 1.66
N ILE A 105 11.97 6.53 2.86
CA ILE A 105 13.04 6.19 3.80
C ILE A 105 13.12 4.68 3.97
N VAL A 106 14.33 4.17 4.20
CA VAL A 106 14.57 2.74 4.46
C VAL A 106 14.94 2.55 5.91
N LYS A 107 14.12 1.83 6.68
CA LYS A 107 14.48 1.41 8.03
C LYS A 107 15.19 0.06 7.95
N TYR A 108 16.45 0.03 8.38
CA TYR A 108 17.20 -1.21 8.52
C TYR A 108 17.02 -1.75 9.95
N ARG A 109 16.60 -3.02 10.10
CA ARG A 109 16.37 -3.63 11.42
C ARG A 109 17.65 -3.75 12.27
N ASN A 110 18.84 -3.73 11.66
CA ASN A 110 20.12 -4.07 12.32
C ASN A 110 21.30 -3.13 11.96
N ARG A 111 21.05 -1.86 11.60
CA ARG A 111 22.15 -0.92 11.31
C ARG A 111 21.82 0.49 11.80
N ASP A 112 22.73 1.10 12.56
CA ASP A 112 22.75 2.53 12.92
C ASP A 112 23.08 3.45 11.73
N VAL A 113 22.64 3.07 10.52
CA VAL A 113 22.80 3.90 9.34
C VAL A 113 21.60 4.84 9.30
N LYS A 114 21.86 6.15 9.39
CA LYS A 114 20.82 7.17 9.19
C LYS A 114 20.13 6.94 7.84
N PRO A 115 18.80 6.73 7.81
CA PRO A 115 18.08 6.58 6.55
C PRO A 115 18.31 7.82 5.69
N VAL A 116 18.77 7.64 4.46
CA VAL A 116 18.86 8.75 3.49
C VAL A 116 17.51 8.84 2.77
N PRO A 117 16.75 9.95 2.95
CA PRO A 117 15.47 10.11 2.28
C PRO A 117 15.67 10.29 0.77
N MET A 118 14.89 9.55 -0.01
CA MET A 118 14.87 9.63 -1.48
C MET A 118 13.52 10.20 -1.94
N PRO A 119 13.47 11.18 -2.85
CA PRO A 119 12.20 11.67 -3.40
C PRO A 119 11.35 10.51 -3.93
N LEU A 120 10.05 10.49 -3.61
CA LEU A 120 9.16 9.38 -3.97
C LEU A 120 9.13 9.16 -5.49
N LYS A 121 9.08 10.23 -6.30
CA LYS A 121 9.15 10.12 -7.77
C LYS A 121 10.39 9.38 -8.26
N GLN A 122 11.55 9.62 -7.62
CA GLN A 122 12.79 8.91 -7.95
C GLN A 122 12.73 7.44 -7.52
N ALA A 123 12.15 7.14 -6.35
CA ALA A 123 11.95 5.77 -5.88
C ALA A 123 11.01 4.99 -6.80
N LEU A 124 9.85 5.57 -7.17
CA LEU A 124 8.90 4.99 -8.11
C LEU A 124 9.55 4.70 -9.47
N LYS A 125 10.34 5.64 -10.00
CA LYS A 125 11.11 5.43 -11.24
C LYS A 125 12.05 4.22 -11.14
N LYS A 126 12.71 4.03 -10.00
CA LYS A 126 13.56 2.85 -9.77
C LYS A 126 12.75 1.56 -9.68
N MET A 127 11.61 1.57 -8.98
CA MET A 127 10.71 0.41 -8.89
C MET A 127 10.17 0.01 -10.26
N ILE A 128 9.65 0.95 -11.05
CA ILE A 128 9.12 0.69 -12.40
C ILE A 128 10.18 0.11 -13.35
N ARG A 129 11.43 0.56 -13.24
CA ARG A 129 12.56 0.03 -14.05
C ARG A 129 12.83 -1.46 -13.81
N THR A 130 12.38 -2.01 -12.70
CA THR A 130 12.51 -3.46 -12.41
C THR A 130 11.48 -4.32 -13.13
N ARG A 131 10.54 -3.75 -13.90
CA ARG A 131 9.42 -4.49 -14.55
C ARG A 131 9.82 -5.70 -15.42
N HIS A 132 11.03 -5.68 -15.98
CA HIS A 132 11.56 -6.74 -16.84
C HIS A 132 12.59 -7.62 -16.11
N SER A 133 12.79 -7.40 -14.81
CA SER A 133 13.58 -8.27 -13.95
C SER A 133 12.81 -9.56 -13.68
N GLU A 134 13.54 -10.65 -13.40
CA GLU A 134 12.98 -11.88 -12.82
C GLU A 134 12.33 -11.61 -11.44
N ASP A 135 12.78 -10.56 -10.76
CA ASP A 135 12.28 -10.13 -9.46
C ASP A 135 11.87 -8.65 -9.49
N PRO A 136 10.72 -8.30 -10.09
CA PRO A 136 10.22 -6.95 -10.09
C PRO A 136 9.86 -6.50 -8.67
N PHE A 137 10.05 -5.21 -8.39
CA PHE A 137 9.61 -4.60 -7.14
C PHE A 137 8.15 -4.19 -7.26
N LEU A 138 7.27 -4.97 -6.63
CA LEU A 138 5.81 -4.83 -6.70
C LEU A 138 5.26 -4.44 -5.33
N PRO A 139 5.18 -3.15 -4.99
CA PRO A 139 4.77 -2.68 -3.68
C PRO A 139 3.26 -2.77 -3.48
N ILE A 140 2.91 -3.08 -2.24
CA ILE A 140 1.54 -3.24 -1.77
C ILE A 140 1.44 -2.71 -0.34
N LEU A 141 0.22 -2.46 0.10
CA LEU A 141 -0.10 -2.15 1.49
C LEU A 141 -0.82 -3.33 2.15
N VAL A 142 -0.59 -3.54 3.44
CA VAL A 142 -1.29 -4.51 4.29
C VAL A 142 -1.83 -3.81 5.54
N LYS A 143 -2.71 -4.50 6.28
CA LYS A 143 -3.22 -3.99 7.56
C LYS A 143 -2.09 -3.55 8.49
N GLY A 144 -2.22 -2.31 8.97
CA GLY A 144 -1.26 -1.70 9.90
C GLY A 144 -0.08 -1.02 9.22
N ASP A 145 -0.09 -0.83 7.89
CA ASP A 145 0.99 -0.13 7.18
C ASP A 145 0.94 1.39 7.30
N LEU A 146 -0.21 1.97 7.64
CA LEU A 146 -0.28 3.35 8.10
C LEU A 146 0.23 3.43 9.55
N ARG A 147 1.37 4.07 9.76
CA ARG A 147 2.07 4.14 11.06
C ARG A 147 2.59 5.54 11.33
N GLU A 148 3.07 5.77 12.55
CA GLU A 148 3.86 6.95 12.89
C GLU A 148 5.35 6.65 13.04
N PHE A 149 6.19 7.57 12.57
CA PHE A 149 7.61 7.65 12.87
C PHE A 149 7.82 8.77 13.90
N ASN A 150 8.58 8.49 14.96
CA ASN A 150 8.89 9.46 16.03
C ASN A 150 7.65 10.20 16.58
N ALA A 151 6.51 9.50 16.71
CA ALA A 151 5.24 9.99 17.29
C ALA A 151 4.59 11.21 16.62
N THR A 152 5.07 11.64 15.45
CA THR A 152 4.58 12.87 14.77
C THR A 152 4.51 12.76 13.25
N MET A 153 5.23 11.81 12.65
CA MET A 153 5.32 11.67 11.21
C MET A 153 4.46 10.50 10.73
N PRO A 154 3.32 10.74 10.05
CA PRO A 154 2.62 9.64 9.42
C PRO A 154 3.50 9.04 8.31
N CYS A 155 3.43 7.72 8.15
CA CYS A 155 4.18 7.01 7.15
C CYS A 155 3.40 5.79 6.66
N LEU A 156 3.62 5.43 5.39
CA LEU A 156 3.11 4.18 4.81
C LEU A 156 4.28 3.21 4.66
N HIS A 157 4.29 2.17 5.49
CA HIS A 157 5.21 1.04 5.34
C HIS A 157 4.81 0.24 4.10
N LEU A 158 5.76 -0.01 3.19
CA LEU A 158 5.50 -0.77 1.98
C LEU A 158 5.91 -2.22 2.19
N HIS A 159 5.00 -3.12 1.83
CA HIS A 159 5.33 -4.51 1.57
C HIS A 159 5.58 -4.71 0.07
N ARG A 160 6.08 -5.89 -0.30
CA ARG A 160 6.19 -6.30 -1.71
C ARG A 160 5.64 -7.71 -1.90
N VAL A 161 5.12 -7.98 -3.09
CA VAL A 161 4.81 -9.35 -3.52
C VAL A 161 5.97 -9.96 -4.31
N LYS A 162 6.22 -11.25 -4.11
CA LYS A 162 7.18 -12.08 -4.83
C LYS A 162 6.42 -13.02 -5.76
N LEU A 163 6.40 -12.73 -7.06
CA LEU A 163 5.65 -13.55 -8.03
C LEU A 163 6.14 -15.00 -8.12
N ALA A 164 7.45 -15.21 -7.94
CA ALA A 164 8.05 -16.55 -7.89
C ALA A 164 7.51 -17.40 -6.72
N ASP A 165 7.07 -16.74 -5.63
CA ASP A 165 6.57 -17.39 -4.42
C ASP A 165 5.04 -17.62 -4.47
N LEU A 166 4.43 -17.57 -5.66
CA LEU A 166 3.03 -17.90 -5.92
C LEU A 166 2.90 -19.25 -6.65
N PRO A 167 3.17 -20.40 -5.99
CA PRO A 167 3.27 -21.70 -6.68
C PRO A 167 1.95 -22.19 -7.26
N ARG A 168 0.81 -21.73 -6.72
CA ARG A 168 -0.54 -22.14 -7.14
C ARG A 168 -1.11 -21.30 -8.28
N ARG A 169 -0.32 -20.40 -8.87
CA ARG A 169 -0.75 -19.48 -9.94
C ARG A 169 -0.03 -19.79 -11.23
N SER A 170 -0.77 -19.75 -12.33
CA SER A 170 -0.23 -19.79 -13.67
C SER A 170 0.64 -18.54 -13.93
N ASP A 171 1.56 -18.65 -14.88
CA ASP A 171 2.41 -17.51 -15.26
C ASP A 171 1.60 -16.34 -15.83
N PHE A 172 0.47 -16.63 -16.46
CA PHE A 172 -0.48 -15.62 -16.92
C PHE A 172 -1.10 -14.84 -15.75
N GLU A 173 -1.52 -15.52 -14.68
CA GLU A 173 -2.07 -14.86 -13.49
C GLU A 173 -0.99 -14.06 -12.76
N LYS A 174 0.22 -14.61 -12.58
CA LYS A 174 1.36 -13.90 -11.99
C LYS A 174 1.67 -12.62 -12.75
N LYS A 175 1.68 -12.69 -14.10
CA LYS A 175 1.91 -11.53 -14.96
C LYS A 175 0.78 -10.50 -14.83
N SER A 176 -0.47 -10.95 -14.76
CA SER A 176 -1.63 -10.06 -14.55
C SER A 176 -1.54 -9.31 -13.22
N ILE A 177 -1.21 -10.00 -12.12
CA ILE A 177 -0.97 -9.37 -10.81
C ILE A 177 0.17 -8.36 -10.88
N GLY A 178 1.30 -8.75 -11.49
CA GLY A 178 2.46 -7.89 -11.64
C GLY A 178 2.15 -6.63 -12.43
N ASN A 179 1.44 -6.76 -13.56
CA ASN A 179 1.03 -5.63 -14.39
C ASN A 179 0.10 -4.69 -13.62
N ALA A 180 -0.92 -5.20 -12.94
CA ALA A 180 -1.87 -4.36 -12.20
C ALA A 180 -1.16 -3.49 -11.13
N ILE A 181 -0.17 -4.05 -10.43
CA ILE A 181 0.62 -3.29 -9.45
C ILE A 181 1.54 -2.27 -10.15
N LEU A 182 2.17 -2.64 -11.27
CA LEU A 182 3.04 -1.75 -12.04
C LEU A 182 2.28 -0.59 -12.70
N ASP A 183 1.05 -0.83 -13.15
CA ASP A 183 0.19 0.19 -13.73
C ASP A 183 -0.13 1.26 -12.66
N LYS A 184 -0.55 0.83 -11.46
CA LYS A 184 -0.73 1.72 -10.30
C LYS A 184 0.52 2.52 -9.94
N LEU A 185 1.69 1.88 -9.97
CA LEU A 185 2.95 2.57 -9.76
C LEU A 185 3.25 3.61 -10.82
N THR A 186 2.93 3.31 -12.08
CA THR A 186 3.14 4.21 -13.22
C THR A 186 2.23 5.42 -13.11
N ASP A 187 0.96 5.22 -12.79
CA ASP A 187 -0.01 6.29 -12.53
C ASP A 187 0.48 7.18 -11.38
N LEU A 188 0.85 6.57 -10.25
CA LEU A 188 1.39 7.30 -9.11
C LEU A 188 2.66 8.08 -9.48
N TYR A 189 3.55 7.53 -10.31
CA TYR A 189 4.75 8.25 -10.78
C TYR A 189 4.42 9.52 -11.57
N HIS A 190 3.35 9.51 -12.36
CA HIS A 190 2.89 10.67 -13.12
C HIS A 190 2.12 11.69 -12.26
N GLU A 191 1.50 11.24 -11.17
CA GLU A 191 0.69 12.08 -10.31
C GLU A 191 1.42 12.66 -9.09
N VAL A 192 2.48 12.00 -8.61
CA VAL A 192 3.05 12.24 -7.27
C VAL A 192 3.47 13.68 -7.00
N GLU A 193 3.92 14.43 -8.01
CA GLU A 193 4.28 15.85 -7.85
C GLU A 193 3.08 16.76 -7.58
N ARG A 194 1.88 16.35 -8.00
CA ARG A 194 0.63 17.08 -7.76
C ARG A 194 0.00 16.73 -6.41
N LEU A 195 0.42 15.64 -5.78
CA LEU A 195 -0.15 15.12 -4.53
C LEU A 195 0.49 15.74 -3.27
N GLY A 196 1.67 16.33 -3.39
CA GLY A 196 2.47 16.86 -2.27
C GLY A 196 2.71 18.36 -2.35
N VAL A 197 1.71 19.09 -2.84
CA VAL A 197 1.64 20.56 -2.89
C VAL A 197 0.70 21.06 -1.81
#